data_AF-A0A101FMA6-F1
#
_entry.id   AF-A0A101FMA6-F1
#
_cell.length_a   1.000
_cell.length_b   1.000
_cell.length_c   1.000
_cell.angle_alpha   90.00
_cell.angle_beta   90.00
_cell.angle_gamma   90.00
#
_symmetry.space_group_name_H-M   'P 1'
#
loop_
_entity.id
_entity.type
_entity.pdbx_description
1 polymer ?
#
loop_
_entity_poly.entity_id
_entity_poly.type
_entity_poly.pdbx_seq_one_letter_code
_entity_poly.pdbx_strand_id
1 'polypeptide(L)' 'MTYRVHHVNKRTGVTYVYEATSYWDKEKNQPRNKQVCIGKLDPCQRRVKFDPSVPV' A
#
# COMPACT_ATOMS: atom_id res chain seq x y z
N MET A 1 -11.14 9.72 1.29
CA MET A 1 -11.21 8.90 0.05
C MET A 1 -10.01 7.97 0.06
N THR A 2 -10.21 6.66 0.09
CA THR A 2 -9.12 5.68 0.06
C THR A 2 -8.83 5.30 -1.40
N TYR A 3 -7.58 5.32 -1.82
CA TYR A 3 -7.18 4.89 -3.16
C TYR A 3 -6.14 3.79 -3.08
N ARG A 4 -6.21 2.86 -4.03
CA ARG A 4 -5.25 1.75 -4.15
C ARG A 4 -4.13 2.13 -5.09
N VAL A 5 -2.90 1.96 -4.64
CA VAL A 5 -1.68 2.21 -5.39
C VAL A 5 -1.00 0.87 -5.64
N HIS A 6 -0.76 0.57 -6.92
CA HIS A 6 -0.05 -0.62 -7.33
C HIS A 6 1.37 -0.24 -7.73
N HIS A 7 2.36 -0.73 -6.98
CA HIS A 7 3.76 -0.51 -7.27
C HIS A 7 4.40 -1.80 -7.78
N VAL A 8 4.67 -1.85 -9.08
CA VAL A 8 5.30 -3.02 -9.70
C VAL A 8 6.82 -2.90 -9.58
N ASN A 9 7.44 -3.84 -8.89
CA ASN A 9 8.89 -3.96 -8.85
C ASN A 9 9.37 -4.65 -10.13
N LYS A 10 9.98 -3.89 -11.04
CA LYS A 10 10.46 -4.38 -12.35
C LYS A 10 11.57 -5.43 -12.25
N ARG A 11 12.29 -5.50 -11.12
CA ARG A 11 13.40 -6.46 -10.93
C ARG A 11 12.92 -7.87 -10.57
N THR A 12 11.85 -7.97 -9.79
CA THR A 12 11.31 -9.25 -9.30
C THR A 12 9.93 -9.58 -9.87
N GLY A 13 9.29 -8.64 -10.56
CA GLY A 13 7.91 -8.74 -11.04
C GLY A 13 6.85 -8.69 -9.93
N VAL A 14 7.25 -8.46 -8.68
CA VAL A 14 6.35 -8.41 -7.53
C VAL A 14 5.55 -7.11 -7.54
N THR A 15 4.23 -7.22 -7.44
CA THR A 15 3.33 -6.06 -7.37
C THR A 15 2.98 -5.79 -5.91
N TYR A 16 3.45 -4.68 -5.36
CA TYR A 16 3.09 -4.23 -4.03
C TYR A 16 1.80 -3.43 -4.08
N VAL A 17 0.87 -3.72 -3.18
CA VAL A 17 -0.42 -3.03 -3.08
C VAL A 17 -0.45 -2.19 -1.82
N TYR A 18 -0.64 -0.89 -2.01
CA TYR A 18 -0.78 0.07 -0.93
C TYR A 18 -2.19 0.65 -0.93
N GLU A 19 -2.78 0.80 0.25
CA GLU A 19 -3.97 1.62 0.46
C GLU A 19 -3.55 2.96 1.04
N ALA A 20 -3.82 4.01 0.28
CA ALA A 20 -3.54 5.37 0.68
C ALA A 20 -4.84 6.06 1.10
N THR A 21 -4.85 6.60 2.31
CA THR A 21 -5.95 7.38 2.86
C THR A 21 -5.49 8.81 3.03
N SER A 22 -6.12 9.74 2.31
CA SER A 22 -5.96 11.17 2.59
C SER A 22 -6.99 11.61 3.63
N TYR A 23 -6.51 12.31 4.65
CA TYR A 23 -7.35 12.93 5.67
C TYR A 23 -6.87 14.35 5.96
N TRP A 24 -7.81 15.20 6.36
CA TRP A 24 -7.49 16.54 6.83
C TRP A 24 -7.15 16.48 8.32
N ASP A 25 -5.91 16.78 8.66
CA ASP A 25 -5.49 16.89 10.05
C ASP A 25 -5.91 18.26 10.58
N LYS A 26 -6.95 18.29 11.42
CA LYS A 26 -7.51 19.52 12.00
C LYS A 26 -6.59 20.15 13.05
N GLU A 27 -5.74 19.37 13.70
CA GLU A 27 -4.81 19.87 14.72
C GLU A 27 -3.70 20.68 14.05
N LYS A 28 -3.23 20.20 12.89
CA LYS A 28 -2.14 20.84 12.13
C LYS A 28 -2.63 21.71 10.97
N ASN A 29 -3.93 21.72 10.69
CA ASN A 29 -4.55 22.39 9.54
C ASN A 29 -3.84 22.08 8.21
N GLN A 30 -3.48 20.82 8.01
CA GLN A 30 -2.75 20.37 6.83
C GLN A 30 -3.33 19.07 6.28
N PRO A 31 -3.30 18.88 4.95
CA PRO A 31 -3.66 17.61 4.34
C PRO A 31 -2.56 16.59 4.65
N ARG A 32 -2.93 15.46 5.26
CA ARG A 32 -2.04 14.33 5.49
C ARG A 32 -2.47 13.14 4.66
N ASN A 33 -1.49 12.35 4.26
CA ASN A 33 -1.70 11.04 3.66
C ASN A 33 -1.17 10.00 4.66
N LYS A 34 -1.90 8.89 4.81
CA LYS A 34 -1.39 7.66 5.40
C LYS A 34 -1.37 6.60 4.31
N GLN A 35 -0.22 5.98 4.07
CA GLN A 35 -0.09 4.81 3.20
C GLN A 35 0.11 3.57 4.07
N VAL A 36 -0.73 2.57 3.86
CA VAL A 36 -0.64 1.26 4.52
C VAL A 36 -0.37 0.21 3.46
N CYS A 37 0.67 -0.60 3.67
CA CYS A 37 0.94 -1.73 2.79
C CYS A 37 -0.02 -2.86 3.13
N ILE A 38 -0.81 -3.31 2.16
CA ILE A 38 -1.82 -4.36 2.36
C ILE A 38 -1.23 -5.73 2.01
N GLY A 39 -0.24 -5.77 1.12
CA GLY A 39 0.41 -7.02 0.76
C GLY A 39 1.15 -6.96 -0.57
N LYS A 40 1.71 -8.12 -0.93
CA LYS A 40 2.43 -8.32 -2.19
C LYS A 40 1.73 -9.36 -3.07
N LEU A 41 1.71 -9.08 -4.36
CA LEU A 41 1.31 -9.99 -5.42
C LEU A 41 2.59 -10.54 -6.05
N ASP A 42 2.88 -11.81 -5.82
CA ASP A 42 3.99 -12.49 -6.49
C ASP A 42 3.56 -12.87 -7.93
N PRO A 43 4.38 -12.63 -8.95
CA PRO A 43 4.04 -12.97 -10.34
C PRO A 43 4.03 -14.50 -10.57
N CYS A 44 4.87 -15.23 -9.85
CA CYS A 44 4.99 -16.69 -9.96
C CYS A 44 3.89 -17.45 -9.21
N GLN A 45 3.21 -16.79 -8.27
CA GLN A 45 2.22 -17.42 -7.42
C GLN A 45 0.97 -16.56 -7.47
N ARG A 46 -0.07 -17.05 -8.16
CA ARG A 46 -1.38 -16.39 -8.36
C ARG A 46 -2.19 -16.19 -7.06
N ARG A 47 -1.52 -16.07 -5.91
CA ARG A 47 -2.06 -16.05 -4.56
C ARG A 47 -1.48 -14.84 -3.85
N VAL A 48 -2.34 -13.91 -3.44
CA VAL A 48 -1.95 -12.75 -2.63
C VAL A 48 -1.36 -13.28 -1.32
N LYS A 49 -0.08 -13.02 -1.08
CA LYS A 49 0.53 -13.27 0.23
C LYS A 49 0.39 -11.97 1.02
N PHE A 50 -0.48 -12.02 2.02
CA PHE A 50 -0.58 -10.99 3.04
C PHE A 50 0.64 -11.18 3.93
N ASP A 51 1.66 -10.34 3.78
CA ASP A 51 2.82 -10.37 4.67
C ASP A 51 2.49 -9.58 5.94
N PRO A 52 2.36 -10.23 7.11
CA PRO A 52 2.10 -9.54 8.37
C PRO A 52 3.33 -8.80 8.91
N SER A 53 4.47 -8.85 8.21
CA SER A 53 5.72 -8.18 8.62
C SER A 53 5.79 -6.70 8.25
N VAL A 54 4.76 -6.15 7.60
CA VAL A 54 4.73 -4.72 7.27
C VAL A 54 3.94 -4.00 8.37
N PRO A 55 4.60 -3.22 9.25
CA PRO A 55 3.92 -2.59 10.37
C PRO A 55 2.93 -1.53 9.86
N VAL A 56 1.73 -1.56 10.42
CA VAL A 56 0.61 -0.61 10.19
C VAL A 56 0.79 0.67 11.03
#